data_AF-A0A7S4VKH6-F1
#
_entry.id   AF-A0A7S4VKH6-F1
#
_cell.length_a   1.000
_cell.length_b   1.000
_cell.length_c   1.000
_cell.angle_alpha   90.00
_cell.angle_beta   90.00
_cell.angle_gamma   90.00
#
_symmetry.space_group_name_H-M   'P 1'
#
loop_
_entity.id
_entity.type
_entity.pdbx_description
1 polymer ?
#
loop_
_entity_poly.entity_id
_entity_poly.type
_entity_poly.pdbx_seq_one_letter_code
_entity_poly.pdbx_strand_id
1 'polypeptide(L)'
;NTRLHERRGWCFFEKAASMVVKKSWCLLDFSSYRGTAAFCPGGGNDNDPETCVGQMRVGRAAPINPPVFGRLLCERVASGDLAFTAPADEEFIIGQYEKGLMEAFNGLALVERNLILQDLGW
;
A
#
# COMPACT_ATOMS: atom_id res chain seq x y z
N ASN A 1 -16.18 -14.51 -4.97
CA ASN A 1 -16.27 -13.08 -5.37
C ASN A 1 -15.65 -12.91 -6.76
N THR A 2 -16.46 -12.79 -7.81
CA THR A 2 -16.01 -12.66 -9.23
C THR A 2 -15.74 -11.21 -9.65
N ARG A 3 -15.83 -10.26 -8.72
CA ARG A 3 -15.60 -8.84 -9.00
C ARG A 3 -14.17 -8.59 -9.48
N LEU A 4 -13.98 -7.47 -10.18
CA LEU A 4 -12.67 -6.94 -10.53
C LEU A 4 -11.79 -6.81 -9.29
N HIS A 5 -10.48 -7.03 -9.44
CA HIS A 5 -9.52 -7.02 -8.33
C HIS A 5 -9.61 -5.75 -7.47
N GLU A 6 -9.76 -4.58 -8.09
CA GLU A 6 -9.91 -3.29 -7.39
C GLU A 6 -11.21 -3.14 -6.57
N ARG A 7 -12.22 -3.97 -6.85
CA ARG A 7 -13.54 -3.96 -6.19
C ARG A 7 -13.66 -5.02 -5.10
N ARG A 8 -12.54 -5.64 -4.69
CA ARG A 8 -12.47 -6.64 -3.62
C ARG A 8 -11.90 -5.98 -2.38
N GLY A 9 -12.60 -6.10 -1.25
CA GLY A 9 -12.17 -5.47 -0.01
C GLY A 9 -10.78 -5.93 0.46
N TRP A 10 -10.48 -7.23 0.31
CA TRP A 10 -9.13 -7.78 0.58
C TRP A 10 -8.04 -7.09 -0.23
N CYS A 11 -8.28 -6.86 -1.51
CA CYS A 11 -7.29 -6.21 -2.39
C CYS A 11 -7.11 -4.73 -2.05
N PHE A 12 -8.14 -4.04 -1.55
CA PHE A 12 -8.02 -2.68 -1.03
C PHE A 12 -7.13 -2.65 0.22
N PHE A 13 -7.36 -3.57 1.16
CA PHE A 13 -6.51 -3.75 2.34
C PHE A 13 -5.06 -4.09 1.98
N GLU A 14 -4.82 -5.05 1.09
CA GLU A 14 -3.48 -5.45 0.67
C GLU A 14 -2.70 -4.29 0.05
N LYS A 15 -3.37 -3.43 -0.72
CA LYS A 15 -2.78 -2.20 -1.26
C LYS A 15 -2.40 -1.24 -0.14
N ALA A 16 -3.30 -0.98 0.81
CA ALA A 16 -3.03 -0.10 1.95
C ALA A 16 -1.89 -0.64 2.84
N ALA A 17 -1.88 -1.93 3.15
CA ALA A 17 -0.85 -2.59 3.95
C ALA A 17 0.50 -2.66 3.22
N SER A 18 0.50 -2.83 1.89
CA SER A 18 1.73 -2.84 1.08
C SER A 18 2.51 -1.52 1.15
N MET A 19 1.88 -0.42 1.56
CA MET A 19 2.55 0.88 1.74
C MET A 19 3.54 0.87 2.90
N VAL A 20 3.31 0.01 3.90
CA VAL A 20 4.06 -0.05 5.16
C VAL A 20 5.34 -0.88 5.02
N VAL A 21 5.29 -2.02 4.32
CA VAL A 21 6.30 -3.08 4.49
C VAL A 21 7.28 -3.22 3.31
N LYS A 22 6.91 -2.79 2.10
CA LYS A 22 7.73 -3.13 0.93
C LYS A 22 9.04 -2.32 0.91
N LYS A 23 9.95 -2.63 -0.01
CA LYS A 23 11.10 -1.76 -0.37
C LYS A 23 10.76 -0.91 -1.60
N SER A 24 11.37 0.27 -1.76
CA SER A 24 10.87 1.31 -2.70
C SER A 24 10.87 0.84 -4.16
N TRP A 25 11.73 -0.11 -4.50
CA TRP A 25 11.82 -0.82 -5.78
C TRP A 25 10.73 -1.88 -6.05
N CYS A 26 9.80 -2.12 -5.10
CA CYS A 26 8.76 -3.16 -5.24
C CYS A 26 7.41 -2.61 -5.75
N LEU A 27 7.32 -1.31 -6.00
CA LEU A 27 6.09 -0.67 -6.47
C LEU A 27 6.26 -0.26 -7.92
N LEU A 28 5.87 -1.18 -8.81
CA LEU A 28 5.92 -1.02 -10.25
C LEU A 28 4.51 -1.01 -10.82
N ASP A 29 4.17 0.06 -11.51
CA ASP A 29 3.01 0.15 -12.39
C ASP A 29 3.43 -0.18 -13.82
N PHE A 30 3.11 -1.41 -14.23
CA PHE A 30 3.40 -1.91 -15.56
C PHE A 30 2.65 -1.15 -16.67
N SER A 31 1.55 -0.47 -16.34
CA SER A 31 0.83 0.35 -17.33
C SER A 31 1.61 1.62 -17.71
N SER A 32 2.57 2.04 -16.88
CA SER A 32 3.44 3.19 -17.11
C SER A 32 4.70 2.85 -17.94
N TYR A 33 4.90 1.58 -18.31
CA TYR A 33 6.07 1.14 -19.08
C TYR A 33 6.06 1.67 -20.52
N ARG A 34 7.19 2.22 -20.98
CA ARG A 34 7.32 2.86 -22.31
C ARG A 34 8.27 2.12 -23.26
N GLY A 35 8.67 0.89 -22.94
CA GLY A 35 9.41 0.03 -23.85
C GLY A 35 10.93 0.17 -23.83
N THR A 36 11.53 0.69 -22.75
CA THR A 36 13.00 0.77 -22.67
C THR A 36 13.68 -0.60 -22.59
N ALA A 37 14.77 -0.77 -23.35
CA ALA A 37 15.57 -1.98 -23.35
C ALA A 37 16.57 -2.06 -22.16
N ALA A 38 16.79 -0.95 -21.45
CA ALA A 38 17.72 -0.90 -20.33
C ALA A 38 17.06 -1.40 -19.04
N PHE A 39 17.54 -2.54 -18.53
CA PHE A 39 17.23 -3.00 -17.19
C PHE A 39 18.15 -2.32 -16.18
N CYS A 40 17.66 -1.95 -15.00
CA CYS A 40 18.39 -1.12 -14.04
C CYS A 40 19.81 -1.63 -13.74
N PRO A 41 20.87 -0.91 -14.17
CA PRO A 41 22.23 -1.34 -13.93
C PRO A 41 22.61 -1.31 -12.43
N GLY A 42 21.96 -0.48 -11.61
CA GLY A 42 22.16 -0.40 -10.15
C GLY A 42 21.29 -1.34 -9.31
N GLY A 43 20.76 -2.42 -9.88
CA GLY A 43 20.02 -3.44 -9.11
C GLY A 43 18.62 -3.01 -8.65
N GLY A 44 17.99 -2.07 -9.35
CA GLY A 44 16.58 -1.69 -9.13
C GLY A 44 16.34 -0.52 -8.17
N ASN A 45 17.39 0.11 -7.64
CA ASN A 45 17.26 1.32 -6.82
C ASN A 45 17.29 2.62 -7.64
N ASP A 46 17.73 2.56 -8.90
CA ASP A 46 17.86 3.74 -9.76
C ASP A 46 16.49 4.34 -10.09
N ASN A 47 16.36 5.65 -9.88
CA ASN A 47 15.21 6.46 -10.32
C ASN A 47 15.35 6.92 -11.78
N ASP A 48 16.24 6.29 -12.54
CA ASP A 48 16.55 6.72 -13.90
C ASP A 48 15.34 6.45 -14.82
N PRO A 49 14.68 7.50 -15.36
CA PRO A 49 13.52 7.34 -16.23
C PRO A 49 13.84 6.64 -17.56
N GLU A 50 15.11 6.50 -17.92
CA GLU A 50 15.53 5.74 -19.09
C GLU A 50 15.61 4.22 -18.84
N THR A 51 15.41 3.78 -17.59
CA THR A 51 15.41 2.36 -17.21
C THR A 51 14.00 1.80 -17.00
N CYS A 52 13.86 0.48 -17.19
CA CYS A 52 12.58 -0.22 -17.10
C CYS A 52 11.89 0.01 -15.75
N VAL A 53 12.64 -0.11 -14.64
CA VAL A 53 12.12 0.14 -13.29
C VAL A 53 11.77 1.62 -13.11
N GLY A 54 12.60 2.55 -13.57
CA GLY A 54 12.33 3.99 -13.44
C GLY A 54 11.04 4.43 -14.14
N GLN A 55 10.74 3.89 -15.32
CA GLN A 55 9.49 4.16 -16.04
C GLN A 55 8.25 3.64 -15.31
N MET A 56 8.37 2.46 -14.69
CA MET A 56 7.26 1.83 -13.97
C MET A 56 7.18 2.27 -12.51
N ARG A 57 8.15 3.03 -12.01
CA ARG A 57 8.25 3.33 -10.58
C ARG A 57 7.08 4.19 -10.15
N VAL A 58 6.34 3.69 -9.17
CA VAL A 58 5.31 4.47 -8.49
C VAL A 58 5.80 4.79 -7.09
N GLY A 59 5.71 6.07 -6.74
CA GLY A 59 5.98 6.53 -5.38
C GLY A 59 5.07 5.83 -4.37
N ARG A 60 5.46 5.90 -3.10
CA ARG A 60 4.55 5.45 -2.04
C ARG A 60 3.58 6.55 -1.69
N ALA A 61 2.29 6.22 -1.73
CA ALA A 61 1.37 6.89 -0.83
C ALA A 61 1.81 6.64 0.62
N ALA A 62 1.68 7.65 1.47
CA ALA A 62 1.80 7.44 2.90
C ALA A 62 0.79 6.37 3.35
N PRO A 63 1.10 5.56 4.37
CA PRO A 63 0.08 4.72 4.98
C PRO A 63 -1.10 5.59 5.43
N ILE A 64 -2.28 4.99 5.53
CA ILE A 64 -3.52 5.68 5.88
C ILE A 64 -3.65 5.63 7.40
N ASN A 65 -4.04 6.75 8.03
CA ASN A 65 -4.37 6.79 9.46
C ASN A 65 -5.42 5.67 9.77
N PRO A 66 -5.22 4.79 10.76
CA PRO A 66 -6.09 3.61 10.95
C PRO A 66 -7.59 3.93 11.12
N PRO A 67 -8.00 4.89 11.96
CA PRO A 67 -9.38 5.40 11.97
C PRO A 67 -9.94 5.80 10.60
N VAL A 68 -9.11 6.46 9.78
CA VAL A 68 -9.52 6.89 8.43
C VAL A 68 -9.66 5.70 7.51
N PHE A 69 -8.74 4.73 7.57
CA PHE A 69 -8.81 3.49 6.79
C PHE A 69 -10.11 2.72 7.09
N GLY A 70 -10.44 2.54 8.37
CA GLY A 70 -11.66 1.84 8.78
C GLY A 70 -12.92 2.50 8.23
N ARG A 71 -13.06 3.82 8.43
CA ARG A 71 -14.18 4.58 7.89
C ARG A 71 -14.30 4.46 6.35
N LEU A 72 -13.18 4.64 5.64
CA LEU A 72 -13.16 4.59 4.18
C LEU A 72 -13.53 3.19 3.66
N LEU A 73 -13.09 2.13 4.34
CA LEU A 73 -13.48 0.77 4.00
C LEU A 73 -14.99 0.58 4.18
N CYS A 74 -15.54 0.94 5.34
CA CYS A 74 -16.96 0.82 5.64
C CYS A 74 -17.83 1.58 4.63
N GLU A 75 -17.47 2.82 4.31
CA GLU A 75 -18.19 3.65 3.33
C GLU A 75 -18.20 3.01 1.93
N ARG A 76 -17.08 2.41 1.52
CA ARG A 76 -16.95 1.75 0.21
C ARG A 76 -17.64 0.40 0.15
N VAL A 77 -17.74 -0.31 1.27
CA VAL A 77 -18.57 -1.52 1.36
C VAL A 77 -20.06 -1.14 1.32
N ALA A 78 -20.46 -0.14 2.09
CA ALA A 78 -21.85 0.32 2.16
C ALA A 78 -22.38 0.86 0.82
N SER A 79 -21.54 1.56 0.06
CA SER A 79 -21.87 2.03 -1.30
C SER A 79 -21.84 0.93 -2.37
N GLY A 80 -21.27 -0.24 -2.05
CA GLY A 80 -21.11 -1.35 -2.98
C GLY A 80 -19.90 -1.26 -3.92
N ASP A 81 -19.05 -0.24 -3.75
CA ASP A 81 -17.78 -0.08 -4.46
C ASP A 81 -16.80 -1.21 -4.16
N LEU A 82 -16.78 -1.65 -2.91
CA LEU A 82 -16.04 -2.81 -2.43
C LEU A 82 -17.01 -3.87 -1.92
N ALA A 83 -16.59 -5.12 -1.96
CA ALA A 83 -17.19 -6.09 -1.07
C ALA A 83 -16.29 -7.28 -0.76
N PHE A 84 -16.65 -7.92 0.34
CA PHE A 84 -16.04 -9.12 0.86
C PHE A 84 -16.75 -10.38 0.38
N THR A 85 -16.08 -11.51 0.56
CA THR A 85 -16.71 -12.82 0.37
C THR A 85 -17.52 -13.19 1.62
N ALA A 86 -16.97 -12.91 2.81
CA ALA A 86 -17.68 -13.03 4.07
C ALA A 86 -17.85 -11.63 4.71
N PRO A 87 -19.06 -11.26 5.20
CA PRO A 87 -19.26 -9.97 5.85
C PRO A 87 -18.34 -9.73 7.06
N ALA A 88 -18.01 -10.79 7.79
CA ALA A 88 -17.10 -10.73 8.94
C ALA A 88 -15.66 -10.33 8.58
N ASP A 89 -15.26 -10.42 7.29
CA ASP A 89 -13.93 -10.02 6.85
C ASP A 89 -13.70 -8.50 7.04
N GLU A 90 -14.75 -7.68 6.99
CA GLU A 90 -14.63 -6.22 7.08
C GLU A 90 -14.04 -5.77 8.42
N GLU A 91 -14.68 -6.14 9.53
CA GLU A 91 -14.19 -5.79 10.87
C GLU A 91 -12.84 -6.45 11.15
N PHE A 92 -12.65 -7.69 10.69
CA PHE A 92 -11.39 -8.42 10.82
C PHE A 92 -10.22 -7.65 10.22
N ILE A 93 -10.33 -7.19 8.96
CA ILE A 93 -9.20 -6.54 8.30
C ILE A 93 -8.95 -5.12 8.81
N ILE A 94 -9.96 -4.42 9.32
CA ILE A 94 -9.76 -3.12 9.99
C ILE A 94 -8.85 -3.34 11.19
N GLY A 95 -9.16 -4.32 12.03
CA GLY A 95 -8.33 -4.69 13.17
C GLY A 95 -6.92 -5.15 12.77
N GLN A 96 -6.79 -5.94 11.70
CA GLN A 96 -5.48 -6.36 11.20
C GLN A 96 -4.64 -5.18 10.68
N TYR A 97 -5.25 -4.24 9.97
CA TYR A 97 -4.56 -3.07 9.45
C TYR A 97 -4.00 -2.20 10.58
N GLU A 98 -4.85 -1.87 11.55
CA GLU A 98 -4.45 -1.06 12.71
C GLU A 98 -3.34 -1.75 13.50
N LYS A 99 -3.54 -3.01 13.87
CA LYS A 99 -2.57 -3.77 14.65
C LYS A 99 -1.23 -3.89 13.92
N GLY A 100 -1.25 -4.30 12.65
CA GLY A 100 -0.03 -4.48 11.87
C GLY A 100 0.75 -3.19 11.66
N LEU A 101 0.04 -2.07 11.45
CA LEU A 101 0.65 -0.75 11.32
C LEU A 101 1.29 -0.28 12.63
N MET A 102 0.59 -0.43 13.75
CA MET A 102 1.11 -0.06 15.07
C MET A 102 2.29 -0.95 15.48
N GLU A 103 2.24 -2.25 15.22
CA GLU A 103 3.36 -3.16 15.43
C GLU A 103 4.58 -2.77 14.59
N ALA A 104 4.40 -2.37 13.34
CA ALA A 104 5.48 -1.90 12.48
C ALA A 104 6.13 -0.62 13.02
N PHE A 105 5.34 0.37 13.45
CA PHE A 105 5.90 1.59 14.05
C PHE A 105 6.59 1.32 15.37
N ASN A 106 5.99 0.51 16.25
CA ASN A 106 6.61 0.16 17.53
C ASN A 106 7.93 -0.59 17.30
N GLY A 107 7.97 -1.50 16.33
CA GLY A 107 9.20 -2.18 15.93
C GLY A 107 10.29 -1.22 15.45
N LEU A 108 9.92 -0.22 14.64
CA LEU A 108 10.85 0.82 14.19
C LEU A 108 11.30 1.74 15.33
N ALA A 109 10.43 2.11 16.26
CA ALA A 109 10.75 2.97 17.41
C ALA A 109 11.79 2.33 18.35
N LEU A 110 11.89 1.00 18.36
CA LEU A 110 12.92 0.27 19.12
C LEU A 110 14.30 0.34 18.47
N VAL A 111 14.38 0.60 17.16
CA VAL A 111 15.63 0.60 16.38
C VAL A 111 16.07 2.02 16.01
N GLU A 112 15.12 2.88 15.66
CA GLU A 112 15.34 4.27 15.26
C GLU A 112 14.72 5.22 16.29
N ARG A 113 15.54 6.16 16.81
CA ARG A 113 15.13 7.05 17.90
C ARG A 113 14.22 8.21 17.46
N ASN A 114 14.07 8.45 16.15
CA ASN A 114 13.38 9.63 15.61
C ASN A 114 12.42 9.23 14.47
N LEU A 115 11.30 8.59 14.79
CA LEU A 115 10.17 8.50 13.86
C LEU A 115 9.43 9.83 13.86
N ILE A 116 9.47 10.56 12.74
CA ILE A 116 8.69 11.78 12.55
C ILE A 116 7.39 11.40 11.86
N LEU A 117 6.34 11.16 12.65
CA LEU A 117 5.00 10.85 12.14
C LEU A 117 4.27 12.09 11.60
N GLN A 118 4.78 13.30 11.86
CA GLN A 118 4.19 14.56 11.38
C GLN A 118 4.15 14.66 9.86
N ASP A 119 5.11 14.06 9.15
CA ASP A 119 5.14 14.07 7.68
C ASP A 119 4.12 13.09 7.05
N LEU A 120 3.47 12.24 7.86
CA LEU A 120 2.37 11.40 7.39
C LEU A 120 1.07 12.17 7.20
N GLY A 121 0.97 13.39 7.74
CA GLY A 121 -0.24 14.22 7.67
C GLY A 121 -1.45 13.60 8.38
N TRP A 122 -1.19 12.79 9.42
CA TRP A 122 -2.19 12.07 10.21
C TRP A 122 -2.77 12.87 11.36
#